data_AF-A0A968TQT6-F1
#
_entry.id   AF-A0A968TQT6-F1
#
_cell.length_a   1.000
_cell.length_b   1.000
_cell.length_c   1.000
_cell.angle_alpha   90.00
_cell.angle_beta   90.00
_cell.angle_gamma   90.00
#
_symmetry.space_group_name_H-M   'P 1'
#
loop_
_entity.id
_entity.type
_entity.pdbx_description
1 polymer ?
#
loop_
_entity_poly.entity_id
_entity_poly.type
_entity_poly.pdbx_seq_one_letter_code
_entity_poly.pdbx_strand_id
1 'polypeptide(L)'
;MGASLDLQTVLDQVMDAIIKLRKKIANEAVQERGQQAQTHRYYSVSHKMKPVPLIDDGKYLQTESRQAPPRELMEAMGMPVPELQPQTEKEIDRG
;
A
#
# COMPACT_ATOMS: atom_id res chain seq x y z
N MET A 1 -9.40 -28.19 15.39
CA MET A 1 -9.14 -27.77 16.79
C MET A 1 -8.45 -26.42 16.76
N GLY A 2 -9.20 -25.34 16.49
CA GLY A 2 -8.69 -23.98 16.66
C GLY A 2 -9.00 -23.57 18.09
N ALA A 3 -7.97 -23.36 18.91
CA ALA A 3 -8.18 -22.82 20.25
C ALA A 3 -8.79 -21.42 20.10
N SER A 4 -10.00 -21.22 20.64
CA SER A 4 -10.53 -19.88 20.88
C SER A 4 -9.58 -19.21 21.86
N LEU A 5 -8.76 -18.28 21.38
CA LEU A 5 -7.94 -17.45 22.25
C LEU A 5 -8.87 -16.44 22.92
N ASP A 6 -9.26 -16.75 24.15
CA ASP A 6 -10.04 -15.84 24.99
C ASP A 6 -9.24 -14.55 25.21
N LEU A 7 -9.90 -13.38 25.19
CA LEU A 7 -9.23 -12.07 25.32
C LEU A 7 -8.32 -11.99 26.56
N GLN A 8 -8.71 -12.65 27.66
CA GLN A 8 -7.89 -12.76 28.87
C GLN A 8 -6.52 -13.42 28.59
N THR A 9 -6.50 -14.51 27.82
CA THR A 9 -5.26 -15.24 27.51
C THR A 9 -4.30 -14.43 26.65
N VAL A 10 -4.84 -13.63 25.72
CA VAL A 10 -4.03 -12.72 24.90
C VAL A 10 -3.41 -11.61 25.76
N LEU A 11 -4.18 -11.06 26.71
CA LEU A 11 -3.69 -10.03 27.62
C LEU A 11 -2.54 -10.55 28.49
N ASP A 12 -2.68 -11.73 29.08
CA ASP A 12 -1.65 -12.34 29.93
C ASP A 12 -0.34 -12.60 29.15
N GLN A 13 -0.45 -13.06 27.89
CA GLN A 13 0.71 -13.29 27.03
C GLN A 13 1.42 -12.00 26.65
N VAL A 14 0.68 -10.94 26.33
CA VAL A 14 1.26 -9.62 26.01
C VAL A 14 1.95 -9.05 27.25
N MET A 15 1.33 -9.15 28.42
CA MET A 15 1.91 -8.65 29.67
C MET A 15 3.20 -9.40 30.04
N ASP A 16 3.22 -10.73 29.91
CA ASP A 16 4.44 -11.52 30.11
C ASP A 16 5.55 -11.13 29.11
N ALA A 17 5.21 -10.90 27.83
CA ALA A 17 6.16 -10.41 26.83
C ALA A 17 6.73 -9.03 27.18
N ILE A 18 5.92 -8.11 27.71
CA ILE A 18 6.37 -6.79 28.19
C ILE A 18 7.31 -6.94 29.40
N ILE A 19 6.97 -7.80 30.35
CA ILE A 19 7.81 -8.06 31.53
C ILE A 19 9.17 -8.63 31.09
N LYS A 20 9.17 -9.56 30.14
CA LYS A 20 10.40 -10.12 29.53
C LYS A 20 11.20 -9.04 28.80
N LEU A 21 10.56 -8.13 28.06
CA LEU A 21 11.22 -7.02 27.40
C LEU A 21 11.92 -6.09 28.41
N ARG A 22 11.26 -5.76 29.53
CA ARG A 22 11.87 -4.94 30.59
C ARG A 22 13.12 -5.60 31.18
N LYS A 23 13.07 -6.91 31.45
CA LYS A 23 14.23 -7.68 31.92
C LYS A 23 15.36 -7.68 30.90
N LYS A 24 15.05 -7.76 29.61
CA LYS A 24 16.05 -7.69 28.54
C LYS A 24 16.74 -6.33 28.49
N ILE A 25 15.98 -5.23 28.52
CA ILE A 25 16.52 -3.86 28.50
C ILE A 25 17.42 -3.60 29.72
N ALA A 26 17.04 -4.11 30.89
CA ALA A 26 17.85 -3.97 32.11
C ALA A 26 19.22 -4.66 32.02
N ASN A 27 19.38 -5.67 31.16
CA ASN A 27 20.64 -6.36 30.94
C ASN A 27 21.55 -5.68 29.90
N GLU A 28 21.08 -4.66 29.18
CA GLU A 28 21.86 -4.01 28.13
C GLU A 28 22.98 -3.12 28.71
N ALA A 29 24.22 -3.36 28.30
CA ALA A 29 25.36 -2.52 28.68
C ALA A 29 25.52 -1.32 27.73
N VAL A 30 25.88 -0.15 28.27
CA VAL A 30 26.09 1.08 27.47
C VAL A 30 27.21 0.88 26.43
N GLN A 31 28.21 0.05 26.73
CA GLN A 31 29.32 -0.28 25.83
C GLN A 31 28.87 -1.07 24.58
N GLU A 32 27.76 -1.80 24.65
CA GLU A 32 27.25 -2.64 23.55
C GLU A 32 26.29 -1.87 22.63
N ARG A 33 25.95 -0.62 22.93
CA ARG A 33 25.05 0.22 22.11
C ARG A 33 25.55 0.39 20.66
N GLY A 34 26.87 0.37 20.45
CA GLY A 34 27.45 0.40 19.11
C GLY A 34 27.06 -0.81 18.23
N GLN A 35 26.76 -1.96 18.85
CA GLN A 35 26.32 -3.17 18.14
C GLN A 35 24.84 -3.11 17.71
N GLN A 36 24.06 -2.19 18.29
CA GLN A 36 22.66 -1.99 17.94
C GLN A 36 22.48 -1.12 16.68
N ALA A 37 23.53 -0.43 16.23
CA ALA A 37 23.50 0.36 15.01
C ALA A 37 23.37 -0.55 13.77
N GLN A 38 22.61 -0.10 12.77
CA GLN A 38 22.53 -0.80 11.50
C GLN A 38 23.91 -0.83 10.82
N THR A 39 24.29 -1.97 10.25
CA THR A 39 25.52 -2.10 9.46
C THR A 39 25.24 -1.78 7.99
N HIS A 40 26.09 -0.96 7.38
CA HIS A 40 25.94 -0.56 5.98
C HIS A 40 26.55 -1.62 5.06
N ARG A 41 25.70 -2.48 4.49
CA ARG A 41 26.09 -3.50 3.50
C ARG A 41 25.56 -3.14 2.11
N TYR A 42 26.01 -2.02 1.58
CA TYR A 42 25.56 -1.53 0.29
C TYR A 42 26.33 -2.19 -0.86
N TYR A 43 25.60 -2.72 -1.83
CA TYR A 43 26.15 -3.17 -3.11
C TYR A 43 25.18 -2.77 -4.22
N SER A 44 25.73 -2.43 -5.39
CA SER A 44 24.95 -1.98 -6.54
C SER A 44 25.12 -2.93 -7.71
N VAL A 45 24.02 -3.34 -8.34
CA VAL A 45 24.00 -4.20 -9.52
C VAL A 45 23.11 -3.58 -10.58
N SER A 46 23.59 -3.50 -11.82
CA SER A 46 22.81 -2.99 -12.94
C SER A 46 21.71 -3.96 -13.33
N HIS A 47 20.50 -3.46 -13.56
CA HIS A 47 19.35 -4.24 -14.02
C HIS A 47 18.81 -3.72 -15.37
N LYS A 48 18.14 -4.59 -16.13
CA LYS A 48 17.53 -4.27 -17.44
C LYS A 48 15.99 -4.33 -17.40
N MET A 49 15.39 -3.95 -16.28
CA MET A 49 13.93 -3.95 -16.13
C MET A 49 13.30 -2.80 -16.92
N LYS A 50 12.07 -3.00 -17.39
CA LYS A 50 11.29 -1.95 -18.07
C LYS A 50 10.64 -1.04 -17.01
N PRO A 51 10.76 0.29 -17.10
CA PRO A 51 10.04 1.18 -16.21
C PRO A 51 8.52 1.09 -16.49
N VAL A 52 7.72 1.00 -15.43
CA VAL A 52 6.26 0.94 -15.48
C VAL A 52 5.71 2.15 -14.69
N PRO A 53 4.63 2.80 -15.16
CA PRO A 53 4.02 3.91 -14.42
C PRO A 53 3.46 3.45 -13.06
N LEU A 54 3.32 4.41 -12.13
CA LEU A 54 2.71 4.17 -10.83
C LEU A 54 1.23 3.82 -10.99
N ILE A 55 0.79 2.77 -10.31
CA ILE A 55 -0.61 2.29 -10.35
C ILE A 55 -1.50 3.21 -9.51
N ASP A 56 -1.01 3.64 -8.35
CA ASP A 56 -1.78 4.43 -7.38
C ASP A 56 -1.39 5.91 -7.47
N ASP A 57 -2.24 6.71 -8.10
CA ASP A 57 -2.04 8.15 -8.32
C ASP A 57 -2.75 9.04 -7.28
N GLY A 58 -3.45 8.42 -6.31
CA GLY A 58 -4.17 9.10 -5.24
C GLY A 58 -5.46 9.79 -5.68
N LYS A 59 -5.88 9.66 -6.95
CA LYS A 59 -7.04 10.38 -7.51
C LYS A 59 -8.33 9.55 -7.49
N TYR A 60 -8.67 9.00 -6.33
CA TYR A 60 -9.79 8.07 -6.22
C TYR A 60 -11.14 8.64 -6.73
N LEU A 61 -11.58 9.80 -6.20
CA LEU A 61 -12.87 10.40 -6.59
C LEU A 61 -12.84 11.06 -7.97
N GLN A 62 -11.66 11.50 -8.41
CA GLN A 62 -11.47 12.15 -9.71
C GLN A 62 -11.29 11.13 -10.85
N THR A 63 -11.30 9.83 -10.56
CA THR A 63 -11.18 8.79 -11.57
C THR A 63 -12.46 8.74 -12.42
N GLU A 64 -12.31 8.67 -13.74
CA GLU A 64 -13.43 8.63 -14.70
C GLU A 64 -14.42 7.50 -14.41
N SER A 65 -13.93 6.34 -13.94
CA SER A 65 -14.75 5.19 -13.54
C SER A 65 -15.67 5.45 -12.34
N ARG A 66 -15.40 6.51 -11.55
CA ARG A 66 -16.27 6.95 -10.43
C ARG A 66 -17.24 8.05 -10.84
N GLN A 67 -16.99 8.72 -11.97
CA GLN A 67 -17.82 9.81 -12.48
C GLN A 67 -18.98 9.29 -13.33
N ALA A 68 -18.75 8.27 -14.16
CA ALA A 68 -19.80 7.65 -14.96
C ALA A 68 -19.56 6.14 -15.12
N PRO A 69 -20.62 5.33 -15.11
CA PRO A 69 -20.52 3.92 -15.47
C PRO A 69 -20.11 3.76 -16.96
N PRO A 70 -19.43 2.66 -17.33
CA PRO A 70 -19.13 2.32 -18.72
C PRO A 70 -20.38 2.23 -19.61
N ARG A 71 -20.28 2.61 -20.88
CA ARG A 71 -21.40 2.68 -21.84
C ARG A 71 -22.14 1.35 -22.01
N GLU A 72 -21.40 0.25 -22.14
CA GLU A 72 -21.96 -1.10 -22.26
C GLU A 72 -22.85 -1.47 -21.06
N LEU A 73 -22.53 -0.96 -19.87
CA LEU A 73 -23.35 -1.15 -18.67
C LEU A 73 -24.51 -0.16 -18.60
N MET A 74 -24.35 1.06 -19.11
CA MET A 74 -25.45 2.05 -19.17
C MET A 74 -26.60 1.59 -20.07
N GLU A 75 -26.27 1.00 -21.23
CA GLU A 75 -27.24 0.46 -22.19
C GLU A 75 -28.05 -0.70 -21.58
N ALA A 76 -27.37 -1.61 -20.87
CA ALA A 76 -28.02 -2.72 -20.18
C ALA A 76 -28.90 -2.27 -18.99
N MET A 77 -28.61 -1.11 -18.40
CA MET A 77 -29.37 -0.54 -17.27
C MET A 77 -30.54 0.35 -17.69
N GLY A 78 -30.79 0.54 -19.00
CA GLY A 78 -31.97 1.26 -19.51
C GLY A 78 -32.01 2.76 -19.20
N MET A 79 -30.87 3.37 -18.86
CA MET A 79 -30.76 4.81 -18.64
C MET A 79 -30.49 5.53 -19.98
N PRO A 80 -31.13 6.68 -20.27
CA PRO A 80 -30.86 7.42 -21.51
C PRO A 80 -29.41 7.91 -21.50
N VAL A 81 -28.62 7.47 -22.48
CA VAL A 81 -27.25 7.93 -22.68
C VAL A 81 -27.30 9.41 -23.07
N PRO A 82 -26.74 10.35 -22.28
CA PRO A 82 -26.60 11.73 -22.73
C PRO A 82 -25.60 11.76 -23.89
N GLU A 83 -26.01 12.30 -25.04
CA GLU A 83 -25.11 12.58 -26.16
C GLU A 83 -24.05 13.59 -25.71
N LEU A 84 -22.84 13.11 -25.42
CA LEU A 84 -21.69 13.98 -25.20
C LEU A 84 -21.11 14.37 -26.55
N GLN A 85 -20.99 15.69 -26.74
CA GLN A 85 -20.47 16.38 -27.93
C GLN A 85 -19.17 15.74 -28.47
N PRO A 86 -18.95 15.75 -29.79
CA PRO A 86 -17.80 15.11 -30.42
C PRO A 86 -16.50 15.61 -29.79
N GLN A 87 -15.70 14.69 -29.27
CA GLN A 87 -14.34 14.98 -28.85
C GLN A 87 -13.56 15.40 -30.09
N THR A 88 -13.23 16.68 -30.20
CA THR A 88 -12.37 17.21 -31.26
C THR A 88 -11.05 16.44 -31.25
N GLU A 89 -10.72 15.82 -32.38
CA GLU A 89 -9.43 15.16 -32.62
C GLU A 89 -8.31 16.16 -32.29
N LYS A 90 -7.49 15.83 -31.29
CA LYS A 90 -6.23 16.54 -31.07
C LYS A 90 -5.23 16.02 -32.11
N GLU A 91 -5.10 16.79 -33.18
CA GLU A 91 -4.03 16.71 -34.16
C GLU A 91 -2.67 16.77 -33.45
N ILE A 92 -1.89 15.69 -33.58
CA ILE A 92 -0.51 15.64 -33.15
C ILE A 92 0.36 16.35 -34.20
N ASP A 93 0.66 17.62 -33.95
CA ASP A 93 1.64 18.38 -34.71
C ASP A 93 3.05 17.78 -34.50
N ARG A 94 3.66 17.35 -35.61
CA ARG A 94 5.06 16.91 -35.67
C ARG A 94 5.86 18.03 -36.34
N GLY A 95 6.32 18.97 -35.51
CA GLY A 95 7.44 19.88 -35.81
C GLY A 95 8.76 19.32 -35.29
#